data_AF-A0A087T1Q1-F1
#
_entry.id   AF-A0A087T1Q1-F1
#
_cell.length_a   1.000
_cell.length_b   1.000
_cell.length_c   1.000
_cell.angle_alpha   90.00
_cell.angle_beta   90.00
_cell.angle_gamma   90.00
#
_symmetry.space_group_name_H-M   'P 1'
#
loop_
_entity.id
_entity.type
_entity.pdbx_description
1 polymer ?
#
loop_
_entity_poly.entity_id
_entity_poly.type
_entity_poly.pdbx_seq_one_letter_code
_entity_poly.pdbx_strand_id
1 'polypeptide(L)'
;MGNDSVMQEVKVHEHAVVDWFMFCREVCMTTVINDSVPIGGKGVIVEVDESKFGKRKYGRGKPVDGHRVIGGIERGTNRCFF
;
A
#
# COMPACT_ATOMS: atom_id res chain seq x y z
N MET A 1 0.49 -4.88 -13.08
CA MET A 1 -0.23 -4.83 -14.38
C MET A 1 -0.08 -3.42 -14.92
N GLY A 2 0.27 -3.27 -16.20
CA GLY A 2 0.30 -1.95 -16.85
C GLY A 2 -1.11 -1.54 -17.29
N ASN A 3 -1.33 -0.24 -17.49
CA ASN A 3 -2.61 0.32 -17.96
C ASN A 3 -3.11 -0.42 -19.21
N ASP A 4 -2.21 -0.85 -20.09
CA ASP A 4 -2.49 -1.59 -21.33
C ASP A 4 -3.32 -2.87 -21.11
N SER A 5 -3.05 -3.60 -20.03
CA SER A 5 -3.78 -4.83 -19.70
C SER A 5 -5.23 -4.54 -19.31
N VAL A 6 -5.44 -3.47 -18.54
CA VAL A 6 -6.77 -3.08 -18.03
C VAL A 6 -7.62 -2.47 -19.15
N MET A 7 -7.00 -1.69 -20.03
CA MET A 7 -7.67 -1.15 -21.21
C MET A 7 -8.19 -2.26 -22.13
N GLN A 8 -7.40 -3.33 -22.34
CA GLN A 8 -7.81 -4.45 -23.19
C GLN A 8 -8.95 -5.30 -22.59
N GLU A 9 -8.95 -5.52 -21.27
CA GLU A 9 -9.96 -6.32 -20.59
C GLU A 9 -11.29 -5.58 -20.45
N VAL A 10 -11.24 -4.29 -20.10
CA VAL A 10 -12.43 -3.51 -19.71
C VAL A 10 -12.95 -2.62 -20.85
N LYS A 11 -12.20 -2.50 -21.96
CA LYS A 11 -12.53 -1.70 -23.15
C LYS A 11 -12.86 -0.23 -22.83
N VAL A 12 -12.13 0.35 -21.90
CA VAL A 12 -12.25 1.76 -21.49
C VAL A 12 -11.09 2.59 -22.02
N HIS A 13 -11.33 3.89 -22.20
CA HIS A 13 -10.33 4.83 -22.66
C HIS A 13 -9.20 5.00 -21.63
N GLU A 14 -7.97 5.24 -22.09
CA GLU A 14 -6.78 5.35 -21.25
C GLU A 14 -6.96 6.33 -20.08
N HIS A 15 -7.49 7.52 -20.36
CA HIS A 15 -7.79 8.54 -19.34
C HIS A 15 -8.69 8.01 -18.21
N ALA A 16 -9.73 7.22 -18.54
CA ALA A 16 -10.61 6.66 -17.51
C ALA A 16 -9.87 5.64 -16.63
N VAL A 17 -8.93 4.88 -17.19
CA VAL A 17 -8.09 3.92 -16.44
C VAL A 17 -7.13 4.67 -15.52
N VAL A 18 -6.48 5.73 -16.02
CA VAL A 18 -5.57 6.57 -15.23
C VAL A 18 -6.32 7.24 -14.08
N ASP A 19 -7.45 7.89 -14.36
CA ASP A 19 -8.26 8.57 -13.36
C ASP A 19 -8.75 7.60 -12.29
N TRP A 20 -9.17 6.39 -12.68
CA TRP A 20 -9.55 5.33 -11.74
C TRP A 20 -8.39 4.95 -10.81
N PHE A 21 -7.18 4.73 -11.35
CA PHE A 21 -6.02 4.44 -10.52
C PHE A 21 -5.64 5.60 -9.58
N MET A 22 -5.78 6.84 -10.04
CA MET A 22 -5.55 8.02 -9.20
C MET A 22 -6.57 8.07 -8.05
N PHE A 23 -7.85 7.82 -8.33
CA PHE A 23 -8.89 7.75 -7.32
C PHE A 23 -8.63 6.64 -6.30
N CYS A 24 -8.31 5.42 -6.73
CA CYS A 24 -7.96 4.32 -5.82
C CYS A 24 -6.77 4.70 -4.92
N ARG A 25 -5.74 5.34 -5.49
CA ARG A 25 -4.57 5.79 -4.73
C ARG A 25 -4.94 6.84 -3.69
N GLU A 26 -5.79 7.79 -4.05
CA GLU A 26 -6.28 8.82 -3.13
C GLU A 26 -7.03 8.20 -1.95
N VAL A 27 -7.99 7.30 -2.23
CA VAL A 27 -8.75 6.59 -1.18
C VAL A 27 -7.81 5.84 -0.23
N CYS A 28 -6.82 5.10 -0.76
CA CYS A 28 -5.84 4.42 0.08
C CYS A 28 -5.02 5.39 0.95
N MET A 29 -4.60 6.53 0.41
CA MET A 29 -3.88 7.55 1.18
C MET A 29 -4.74 8.15 2.28
N THR A 30 -6.00 8.46 1.99
CA THR A 30 -6.94 9.01 2.98
C THR A 30 -7.11 8.07 4.16
N THR A 31 -7.29 6.76 3.91
CA THR A 31 -7.35 5.73 4.96
C THR A 31 -6.06 5.70 5.79
N VAL A 32 -4.90 5.66 5.14
CA VAL A 32 -3.60 5.62 5.84
C VAL A 32 -3.41 6.84 6.74
N ILE A 33 -3.75 8.04 6.27
CA ILE A 33 -3.53 9.28 7.01
C ILE A 33 -4.54 9.44 8.15
N ASN A 34 -5.81 9.11 7.92
CA ASN A 34 -6.88 9.40 8.88
C ASN A 34 -7.14 8.28 9.89
N ASP A 35 -6.90 7.02 9.50
CA ASP A 35 -7.26 5.87 10.33
C ASP A 35 -6.06 5.34 11.14
N SER A 36 -4.86 5.89 10.93
CA SER A 36 -3.67 5.57 11.72
C SER A 36 -3.83 6.08 13.15
N VAL A 37 -3.88 5.15 14.11
CA VAL A 37 -4.04 5.44 15.54
C VAL A 37 -2.89 4.86 16.36
N PRO A 38 -2.53 5.45 17.50
CA PRO A 38 -1.62 4.82 18.45
C PRO A 38 -2.20 3.48 18.93
N ILE A 39 -1.42 2.40 18.79
CA ILE A 39 -1.77 1.06 19.25
C ILE A 39 -0.77 0.51 20.27
N GLY A 40 -1.17 -0.55 20.97
CA GLY A 40 -0.38 -1.18 22.02
C GLY A 40 -0.87 -0.82 23.42
N GLY A 41 -0.09 -1.23 24.43
CA GLY A 41 -0.44 -1.13 25.84
C GLY A 41 -0.16 -2.42 26.59
N LYS A 42 -0.34 -2.41 27.91
CA LYS A 42 -0.10 -3.59 28.75
C LYS A 42 -1.13 -4.69 28.43
N GLY A 43 -0.66 -5.88 28.09
CA GLY A 43 -1.51 -7.02 27.74
C GLY A 43 -2.04 -6.99 26.30
N VAL A 44 -1.63 -5.99 25.50
CA VAL A 44 -2.00 -5.87 24.10
C VAL A 44 -0.92 -6.49 23.21
N ILE A 45 -1.34 -7.32 22.26
CA ILE A 45 -0.45 -7.90 21.24
C ILE A 45 -0.63 -7.12 19.94
N VAL A 46 0.47 -6.55 19.46
CA VAL A 46 0.54 -5.85 18.17
C VAL A 46 1.38 -6.68 17.20
N GLU A 47 0.81 -6.97 16.04
CA GLU A 47 1.55 -7.52 14.91
C GLU A 47 2.15 -6.36 14.12
N VAL A 48 3.47 -6.41 13.89
CA VAL A 48 4.21 -5.39 13.14
C VAL A 48 4.79 -6.04 11.91
N ASP A 49 4.55 -5.46 10.75
CA ASP A 49 5.14 -5.89 9.49
C ASP A 49 5.92 -4.74 8.84
N GLU A 50 6.96 -5.11 8.11
CA GLU A 50 7.81 -4.16 7.41
C GLU A 50 7.87 -4.49 5.92
N SER A 51 7.42 -3.53 5.13
CA SER A 51 7.48 -3.59 3.67
C SER A 51 8.55 -2.65 3.13
N LYS A 52 9.50 -3.20 2.37
CA LYS A 52 10.56 -2.42 1.72
C LYS A 52 10.31 -2.31 0.22
N PHE A 53 10.01 -1.09 -0.24
CA PHE A 53 9.79 -0.77 -1.65
C PHE A 53 11.08 -0.25 -2.28
N GLY A 54 11.45 -0.68 -3.49
CA GLY A 54 12.63 -0.12 -4.17
C GLY A 54 12.84 -0.64 -5.60
N LYS A 55 13.67 0.04 -6.39
CA LYS A 55 14.05 -0.38 -7.76
C LYS A 55 15.26 -1.34 -7.78
N ARG A 56 15.45 -2.05 -8.90
CA ARG A 56 16.47 -3.11 -9.09
C ARG A 56 17.88 -2.55 -9.18
N LYS A 57 18.85 -3.13 -8.46
CA LYS A 57 20.28 -2.96 -8.78
C LYS A 57 20.65 -3.95 -9.88
N TYR A 58 21.06 -3.47 -11.06
CA TYR A 58 21.56 -4.26 -12.22
C TYR A 58 20.63 -5.31 -12.86
N GLY A 59 19.30 -5.25 -12.68
CA GLY A 59 18.33 -6.10 -13.38
C GLY A 59 18.29 -7.59 -12.97
N ARG A 60 19.13 -8.03 -12.02
CA ARG A 60 19.15 -9.39 -11.45
C ARG A 60 19.13 -9.33 -9.91
N GLY A 61 18.51 -10.33 -9.25
CA GLY A 61 18.35 -10.36 -7.79
C GLY A 61 17.23 -9.44 -7.25
N LYS A 62 16.96 -9.48 -5.93
CA LYS A 62 15.87 -8.71 -5.28
C LYS A 62 16.17 -7.20 -5.31
N PRO A 63 15.38 -6.37 -6.01
CA PRO A 63 15.47 -4.91 -5.99
C PRO A 63 15.26 -4.32 -4.59
N VAL A 64 16.16 -3.49 -4.05
CA VAL A 64 15.76 -2.55 -2.99
C VAL A 64 16.75 -1.40 -2.76
N ASP A 65 16.50 -0.28 -3.46
CA ASP A 65 16.68 1.05 -2.87
C ASP A 65 15.39 1.85 -3.07
N GLY A 66 14.80 2.31 -1.97
CA GLY A 66 13.49 2.94 -1.90
C GLY A 66 12.89 2.91 -0.49
N HIS A 67 11.64 3.32 -0.38
CA HIS A 67 10.99 3.61 0.89
C HIS A 67 10.69 2.34 1.70
N ARG A 68 10.99 2.38 3.00
CA ARG A 68 10.47 1.42 3.98
C ARG A 68 9.17 1.97 4.55
N VAL A 69 8.19 1.10 4.67
CA VAL A 69 6.92 1.37 5.35
C VAL A 69 6.79 0.32 6.45
N ILE A 70 6.47 0.76 7.65
CA ILE A 70 6.23 -0.11 8.80
C ILE A 70 4.78 0.10 9.18
N GLY A 71 4.01 -0.98 9.15
CA GLY A 71 2.63 -0.97 9.61
C GLY A 71 2.48 -1.89 10.81
N GLY A 72 1.39 -1.70 11.54
CA GLY A 72 1.00 -2.62 12.59
C GLY A 72 -0.48 -2.67 12.82
N ILE A 73 -0.96 -3.81 13.32
CA ILE A 73 -2.35 -4.04 13.70
C ILE A 73 -2.42 -4.65 15.09
N GLU A 74 -3.35 -4.17 15.90
CA GLU A 74 -3.65 -4.78 17.18
C GLU A 74 -4.57 -5.98 17.01
N ARG A 75 -4.21 -7.10 17.62
CA ARG A 75 -5.04 -8.31 17.59
C ARG A 75 -6.39 -8.08 18.25
N GLY A 76 -7.46 -8.27 17.49
CA GLY A 76 -8.84 -8.30 17.99
C GLY A 76 -9.59 -6.98 18.00
N THR A 77 -8.97 -5.86 17.62
CA THR A 77 -9.59 -4.52 17.67
C THR A 77 -9.62 -3.79 16.33
N ASN A 78 -9.03 -4.37 15.27
CA ASN A 78 -8.83 -3.77 13.95
C ASN A 78 -8.13 -2.39 13.95
N ARG A 79 -7.55 -1.95 15.07
CA ARG A 79 -6.77 -0.71 15.15
C ARG A 79 -5.42 -0.91 14.48
N CYS A 80 -5.02 0.04 13.65
CA CYS A 80 -3.79 -0.04 12.88
C CYS A 80 -3.04 1.30 12.80
N PHE A 81 -1.75 1.22 12.45
CA PHE A 81 -0.92 2.34 12.00
C PHE A 81 -0.14 1.91 10.76
N PHE A 82 0.22 2.87 9.90
CA PHE A 82 0.88 2.63 8.62
C PHE A 82 2.01 3.63 8.36
#